data_AF-A0A948WJZ9-F1
#
_entry.id   AF-A0A948WJZ9-F1
#
_cell.length_a   1.000
_cell.length_b   1.000
_cell.length_c   1.000
_cell.angle_alpha   90.00
_cell.angle_beta   90.00
_cell.angle_gamma   90.00
#
_symmetry.space_group_name_H-M   'P 1'
#
loop_
_entity.id
_entity.type
_entity.pdbx_description
1 polymer ?
#
loop_
_entity_poly.entity_id
_entity_poly.type
_entity_poly.pdbx_seq_one_letter_code
_entity_poly.pdbx_strand_id
1 'polypeptide(L)'
;MAVAAGSAAIVASAHGAVRTFTMNWTPSALTESVFVTIDNLSTGPTSSSTAVTGWDLQIESSNSGSVLKFNFPTTAPGTSAYWGLMRLPGVTTGPGASIPEGTIVQAVASYADSGPVTFGGGAGNWQLNAVNIFGFRFRSPSNGGTSQVIHYGYGRIFIGATPGQFRLLELSYQDTGGAALTVVPGPGALTVMVGVAGLGRGRRRR
;
A
#
# COMPACT_ATOMS: atom_id res chain seq x y z
N MET A 1 -15.10 13.00 51.10
CA MET A 1 -15.16 13.27 49.64
C MET A 1 -13.91 12.67 49.02
N ALA A 2 -14.02 11.46 48.45
CA ALA A 2 -12.88 10.72 47.92
C ALA A 2 -12.73 11.01 46.42
N VAL A 3 -11.56 11.46 46.00
CA VAL A 3 -11.22 11.74 44.59
C VAL A 3 -10.75 10.42 43.96
N ALA A 4 -11.51 9.90 43.01
CA ALA A 4 -11.11 8.73 42.21
C ALA A 4 -10.09 9.16 41.15
N ALA A 5 -8.86 8.67 41.26
CA ALA A 5 -7.84 8.82 40.23
C ALA A 5 -8.17 7.88 39.07
N GLY A 6 -8.68 8.43 37.96
CA GLY A 6 -8.87 7.70 36.72
C GLY A 6 -7.52 7.39 36.09
N SER A 7 -7.11 6.12 36.12
CA SER A 7 -5.96 5.62 35.37
C SER A 7 -6.26 5.71 33.87
N ALA A 8 -5.61 6.64 33.17
CA ALA A 8 -5.59 6.67 31.72
C ALA A 8 -4.82 5.44 31.23
N ALA A 9 -5.53 4.44 30.75
CA ALA A 9 -4.94 3.32 30.04
C ALA A 9 -4.32 3.86 28.75
N ILE A 10 -2.99 3.99 28.73
CA ILE A 10 -2.24 4.16 27.49
C ILE A 10 -2.34 2.81 26.78
N VAL A 11 -3.33 2.68 25.89
CA VAL A 11 -3.39 1.53 24.97
C VAL A 11 -2.21 1.69 24.03
N ALA A 12 -1.10 1.03 24.35
CA ALA A 12 -0.03 0.82 23.38
C ALA A 12 -0.66 0.07 22.20
N SER A 13 -0.69 0.68 21.03
CA SER A 13 -1.03 -0.03 19.79
C SER A 13 -0.02 -1.17 19.66
N ALA A 14 -0.49 -2.42 19.79
CA ALA A 14 0.33 -3.57 19.45
C ALA A 14 0.71 -3.43 17.98
N HIS A 15 1.94 -2.99 17.70
CA HIS A 15 2.49 -3.02 16.36
C HIS A 15 2.65 -4.50 16.01
N GLY A 16 1.68 -5.04 15.27
CA GLY A 16 1.82 -6.36 14.68
C GLY A 16 3.11 -6.42 13.87
N ALA A 17 3.72 -7.61 13.80
CA ALA A 17 4.88 -7.79 12.94
C ALA A 17 4.54 -7.32 11.51
N VAL A 18 5.43 -6.58 10.87
CA VAL A 18 5.23 -6.10 9.50
C VAL A 18 6.05 -6.98 8.58
N ARG A 19 5.41 -7.51 7.53
CA ARG A 19 6.12 -8.19 6.44
C ARG A 19 6.35 -7.18 5.34
N THR A 20 7.62 -7.00 4.96
CA THR A 20 8.03 -6.12 3.87
C THR A 20 8.76 -6.95 2.82
N PHE A 21 8.33 -6.79 1.57
CA PHE A 21 8.92 -7.45 0.43
C PHE A 21 9.42 -6.42 -0.56
N THR A 22 10.73 -6.41 -0.81
CA THR A 22 11.31 -5.64 -1.91
C THR A 22 11.11 -6.40 -3.21
N MET A 23 10.44 -5.77 -4.15
CA MET A 23 10.19 -6.29 -5.48
C MET A 23 10.93 -5.43 -6.49
N ASN A 24 11.50 -6.04 -7.52
CA ASN A 24 12.10 -5.32 -8.65
C ASN A 24 11.49 -5.83 -9.96
N TRP A 25 10.18 -6.00 -9.97
CA TRP A 25 9.49 -6.54 -11.13
C TRP A 25 9.13 -5.43 -12.12
N THR A 26 9.54 -5.60 -13.38
CA THR A 26 9.22 -4.70 -14.49
C THR A 26 8.51 -5.50 -15.57
N PRO A 27 7.39 -5.01 -16.13
CA PRO A 27 6.74 -5.65 -17.26
C PRO A 27 7.71 -5.70 -18.45
N SER A 28 7.73 -6.82 -19.17
CA SER A 28 8.44 -6.96 -20.44
C SER A 28 7.72 -6.28 -21.61
N ALA A 29 6.44 -5.91 -21.45
CA ALA A 29 5.66 -5.18 -22.46
C ALA A 29 4.58 -4.27 -21.84
N LEU A 30 4.13 -3.28 -22.61
CA LEU A 30 3.19 -2.23 -22.18
C LEU A 30 1.75 -2.71 -21.89
N THR A 31 1.43 -3.97 -22.15
CA THR A 31 0.09 -4.56 -21.96
C THR A 31 0.11 -5.76 -21.01
N GLU A 32 1.08 -5.81 -20.12
CA GLU A 32 1.23 -6.91 -19.18
C GLU A 32 0.50 -6.66 -17.86
N SER A 33 0.18 -7.79 -17.21
CA SER A 33 -0.37 -7.84 -15.87
C SER A 33 0.60 -8.54 -14.93
N VAL A 34 0.63 -8.08 -13.68
CA VAL A 34 1.25 -8.77 -12.55
C VAL A 34 0.14 -9.31 -11.69
N PHE A 35 0.20 -10.60 -11.39
CA PHE A 35 -0.57 -11.19 -10.31
C PHE A 35 0.34 -11.35 -9.10
N VAL A 36 -0.18 -10.98 -7.93
CA VAL A 36 0.52 -11.08 -6.65
C VAL A 36 -0.35 -11.88 -5.71
N THR A 37 0.19 -12.99 -5.21
CA THR A 37 -0.27 -13.60 -3.95
C THR A 37 0.56 -12.98 -2.83
N ILE A 38 -0.05 -12.14 -2.00
CA ILE A 38 0.68 -11.26 -1.09
C ILE A 38 1.35 -12.05 0.03
N ASP A 39 0.69 -13.09 0.54
CA ASP A 39 1.20 -13.88 1.67
C ASP A 39 2.32 -14.86 1.32
N ASN A 40 2.34 -15.37 0.10
CA ASN A 40 3.35 -16.33 -0.37
C ASN A 40 4.32 -15.73 -1.40
N LEU A 41 4.17 -14.45 -1.70
CA LEU A 41 4.96 -13.71 -2.68
C LEU A 41 5.12 -14.40 -4.04
N SER A 42 4.10 -15.12 -4.47
CA SER A 42 4.09 -15.69 -5.82
C SER A 42 3.74 -14.57 -6.80
N THR A 43 4.70 -14.21 -7.64
CA THR A 43 4.50 -13.28 -8.76
C THR A 43 4.73 -14.01 -10.08
N GLY A 44 3.82 -13.86 -11.04
CA GLY A 44 3.99 -14.40 -12.38
C GLY A 44 3.57 -13.39 -13.44
N PRO A 45 4.37 -13.15 -14.49
CA PRO A 45 3.88 -12.45 -15.68
C PRO A 45 2.91 -13.39 -16.39
N THR A 46 1.62 -13.06 -16.40
CA THR A 46 0.66 -13.81 -17.19
C THR A 46 -0.24 -12.85 -17.93
N SER A 47 -0.40 -13.05 -19.23
CA SER A 47 -1.37 -12.34 -20.07
C SER A 47 -2.82 -12.74 -19.77
N SER A 48 -3.07 -13.48 -18.68
CA SER A 48 -4.39 -13.97 -18.28
C SER A 48 -4.51 -14.10 -16.77
N SER A 49 -5.65 -13.63 -16.23
CA SER A 49 -6.08 -13.76 -14.83
C SER A 49 -6.51 -15.17 -14.43
N THR A 50 -6.61 -16.09 -15.38
CA THR A 50 -6.87 -17.52 -15.13
C THR A 50 -5.61 -18.31 -14.77
N ALA A 51 -4.42 -17.72 -14.91
CA ALA A 51 -3.16 -18.44 -14.81
C ALA A 51 -2.58 -18.52 -13.38
N VAL A 52 -3.05 -17.70 -12.44
CA VAL A 52 -2.61 -17.73 -11.04
C VAL A 52 -3.83 -18.02 -10.16
N THR A 53 -3.93 -19.22 -9.60
CA THR A 53 -4.99 -19.54 -8.63
C THR A 53 -4.63 -18.93 -7.27
N GLY A 54 -5.58 -18.25 -6.62
CA GLY A 54 -5.36 -17.67 -5.29
C GLY A 54 -4.50 -16.39 -5.30
N TRP A 55 -4.63 -15.57 -6.34
CA TRP A 55 -4.04 -14.22 -6.35
C TRP A 55 -4.82 -13.27 -5.44
N ASP A 56 -4.17 -12.25 -4.90
CA ASP A 56 -4.78 -11.23 -4.03
C ASP A 56 -4.88 -9.85 -4.70
N LEU A 57 -3.91 -9.54 -5.55
CA LEU A 57 -3.82 -8.28 -6.28
C LEU A 57 -3.36 -8.55 -7.72
N GLN A 58 -4.00 -7.88 -8.67
CA GLN A 58 -3.51 -7.77 -10.04
C GLN A 58 -3.24 -6.31 -10.36
N ILE A 59 -2.05 -6.01 -10.87
CA ILE A 59 -1.70 -4.70 -11.42
C ILE A 59 -1.59 -4.87 -12.92
N GLU A 60 -2.44 -4.20 -13.68
CA GLU A 60 -2.46 -4.32 -15.13
C GLU A 60 -2.33 -2.97 -15.81
N SER A 61 -1.66 -2.97 -16.95
CA SER A 61 -1.85 -1.89 -17.91
C SER A 61 -2.75 -2.32 -19.06
N SER A 62 -3.74 -1.48 -19.36
CA SER A 62 -4.68 -1.70 -20.47
C SER A 62 -4.61 -0.56 -21.47
N ASN A 63 -5.25 -0.73 -22.63
CA ASN A 63 -5.30 0.24 -23.72
C ASN A 63 -3.91 0.70 -24.17
N SER A 64 -3.08 -0.26 -24.60
CA SER A 64 -1.74 -0.02 -25.14
C SER A 64 -0.79 0.73 -24.19
N GLY A 65 -0.94 0.54 -22.87
CA GLY A 65 -0.09 1.21 -21.88
C GLY A 65 -0.66 2.54 -21.34
N SER A 66 -1.89 2.92 -21.73
CA SER A 66 -2.47 4.24 -21.42
C SER A 66 -3.25 4.28 -20.10
N VAL A 67 -3.56 3.11 -19.53
CA VAL A 67 -4.34 3.01 -18.28
C VAL A 67 -3.62 2.06 -17.35
N LEU A 68 -3.46 2.44 -16.08
CA LEU A 68 -3.06 1.54 -14.99
C LEU A 68 -4.30 1.18 -14.18
N LYS A 69 -4.48 -0.11 -13.90
CA LYS A 69 -5.61 -0.62 -13.10
C LYS A 69 -5.09 -1.55 -12.01
N PHE A 70 -5.82 -1.53 -10.91
CA PHE A 70 -5.68 -2.48 -9.82
C PHE A 70 -6.95 -3.32 -9.83
N ASN A 71 -6.81 -4.64 -9.96
CA ASN A 71 -7.91 -5.57 -9.82
C ASN A 71 -7.70 -6.43 -8.58
N PHE A 72 -8.82 -6.91 -8.03
CA PHE A 72 -8.88 -7.79 -6.86
C PHE A 72 -9.80 -8.98 -7.17
N PRO A 73 -9.66 -10.12 -6.46
CA PRO A 73 -10.49 -11.30 -6.68
C PRO A 73 -11.96 -10.97 -6.49
N THR A 74 -12.72 -10.92 -7.59
CA THR A 74 -14.15 -10.65 -7.54
C THR A 74 -14.92 -11.95 -7.32
N THR A 75 -14.97 -12.47 -6.10
CA THR A 75 -15.96 -13.50 -5.78
C THR A 75 -17.27 -12.80 -5.35
N ALA A 76 -18.13 -12.48 -6.31
CA ALA A 76 -19.51 -11.97 -6.17
C ALA A 76 -19.71 -10.48 -5.75
N PRO A 77 -20.76 -9.81 -6.26
CA PRO A 77 -21.18 -8.47 -5.82
C PRO A 77 -21.40 -8.42 -4.30
N GLY A 78 -20.82 -7.43 -3.62
CA GLY A 78 -20.91 -7.29 -2.15
C GLY A 78 -19.68 -7.78 -1.37
N THR A 79 -18.64 -8.30 -2.04
CA THR A 79 -17.36 -8.68 -1.41
C THR A 79 -16.29 -7.59 -1.41
N SER A 80 -16.67 -6.35 -1.78
CA SER A 80 -15.83 -5.15 -1.67
C SER A 80 -15.23 -4.98 -0.28
N ALA A 81 -15.85 -5.54 0.77
CA ALA A 81 -15.40 -5.47 2.15
C ALA A 81 -14.01 -6.08 2.41
N TYR A 82 -13.53 -6.98 1.56
CA TYR A 82 -12.37 -7.84 1.86
C TYR A 82 -11.09 -7.45 1.12
N TRP A 83 -11.22 -6.93 -0.10
CA TRP A 83 -10.10 -6.46 -0.91
C TRP A 83 -10.31 -5.00 -1.30
N GLY A 84 -9.27 -4.34 -1.78
CA GLY A 84 -9.42 -3.03 -2.40
C GLY A 84 -8.22 -2.13 -2.21
N LEU A 85 -8.18 -1.09 -3.05
CA LEU A 85 -7.19 -0.03 -3.01
C LEU A 85 -7.72 1.12 -2.16
N MET A 86 -6.94 1.59 -1.19
CA MET A 86 -7.33 2.67 -0.32
C MET A 86 -7.57 3.96 -1.14
N ARG A 87 -8.70 4.62 -0.87
CA ARG A 87 -8.98 5.97 -1.37
C ARG A 87 -8.20 6.99 -0.56
N LEU A 88 -8.09 8.21 -1.08
CA LEU A 88 -7.50 9.31 -0.32
C LEU A 88 -8.24 9.48 1.04
N PRO A 89 -7.54 9.71 2.17
CA PRO A 89 -8.21 9.90 3.45
C PRO A 89 -9.35 10.91 3.39
N GLY A 90 -10.51 10.54 3.93
CA GLY A 90 -11.74 11.36 3.88
C GLY A 90 -12.58 11.22 2.61
N VAL A 91 -12.08 10.54 1.57
CA VAL A 91 -12.81 10.31 0.32
C VAL A 91 -13.52 8.95 0.37
N THR A 92 -14.83 8.94 0.08
CA THR A 92 -15.67 7.73 0.17
C THR A 92 -16.00 7.09 -1.16
N THR A 93 -15.88 7.82 -2.28
CA THR A 93 -16.22 7.35 -3.63
C THR A 93 -15.05 7.58 -4.61
N GLY A 94 -15.11 6.98 -5.80
CA GLY A 94 -14.05 7.11 -6.81
C GLY A 94 -12.95 6.03 -6.69
N PRO A 95 -11.85 6.20 -7.44
CA PRO A 95 -10.77 5.22 -7.55
C PRO A 95 -9.84 5.24 -6.34
N GLY A 96 -8.96 4.23 -6.24
CA GLY A 96 -7.88 4.24 -5.26
C GLY A 96 -6.84 5.32 -5.55
N ALA A 97 -6.24 5.85 -4.50
CA ALA A 97 -5.40 7.04 -4.56
C ALA A 97 -3.92 6.76 -4.38
N SER A 98 -3.09 7.64 -4.92
CA SER A 98 -1.70 7.80 -4.46
C SER A 98 -1.73 8.56 -3.13
N ILE A 99 -1.30 7.92 -2.04
CA ILE A 99 -1.37 8.44 -0.67
C ILE A 99 -0.01 8.97 -0.20
N PRO A 100 0.03 9.96 0.71
CA PRO A 100 1.30 10.45 1.25
C PRO A 100 1.88 9.49 2.29
N GLU A 101 3.19 9.61 2.54
CA GLU A 101 3.84 9.00 3.71
C GLU A 101 3.17 9.48 5.01
N GLY A 102 3.17 8.63 6.05
CA GLY A 102 2.46 8.87 7.31
C GLY A 102 0.96 8.57 7.26
N THR A 103 0.39 8.24 6.10
CA THR A 103 -1.01 7.78 6.01
C THR A 103 -1.20 6.49 6.79
N ILE A 104 -2.30 6.36 7.53
CA ILE A 104 -2.68 5.15 8.26
C ILE A 104 -3.65 4.33 7.41
N VAL A 105 -3.25 3.13 7.01
CA VAL A 105 -4.10 2.14 6.31
C VAL A 105 -4.75 1.26 7.37
N GLN A 106 -6.09 1.26 7.40
CA GLN A 106 -6.85 0.66 8.50
C GLN A 106 -8.31 0.35 8.11
N ALA A 107 -9.02 -0.36 8.98
CA ALA A 107 -10.40 -0.79 8.76
C ALA A 107 -11.39 0.34 8.43
N VAL A 108 -11.24 1.50 9.09
CA VAL A 108 -12.16 2.65 8.92
C VAL A 108 -11.93 3.46 7.63
N ALA A 109 -10.85 3.18 6.90
CA ALA A 109 -10.61 3.83 5.61
C ALA A 109 -11.60 3.34 4.54
N SER A 110 -11.76 4.13 3.48
CA SER A 110 -12.55 3.73 2.32
C SER A 110 -11.66 3.07 1.28
N TYR A 111 -12.15 2.00 0.66
CA TYR A 111 -11.41 1.21 -0.32
C TYR A 111 -12.21 1.08 -1.62
N ALA A 112 -11.57 1.42 -2.72
CA ALA A 112 -12.06 1.17 -4.06
C ALA A 112 -11.87 -0.29 -4.42
N ASP A 113 -12.90 -0.84 -5.05
CA ASP A 113 -12.83 -2.13 -5.73
C ASP A 113 -11.93 -2.04 -6.97
N SER A 114 -11.91 -3.11 -7.77
CA SER A 114 -11.18 -3.17 -9.02
C SER A 114 -11.48 -1.97 -9.93
N GLY A 115 -10.44 -1.33 -10.48
CA GLY A 115 -10.65 -0.22 -11.39
C GLY A 115 -9.40 0.56 -11.79
N PRO A 116 -9.55 1.50 -12.75
CA PRO A 116 -8.47 2.38 -13.18
C PRO A 116 -8.16 3.45 -12.14
N VAL A 117 -6.89 3.82 -12.06
CA VAL A 117 -6.45 4.97 -11.26
C VAL A 117 -6.45 6.26 -12.10
N THR A 118 -6.50 7.41 -11.42
CA THR A 118 -6.50 8.73 -12.08
C THR A 118 -5.12 9.37 -11.97
N PHE A 119 -4.55 9.81 -13.09
CA PHE A 119 -3.30 10.57 -13.16
C PHE A 119 -3.53 12.08 -13.20
N GLY A 120 -2.54 12.88 -12.78
CA GLY A 120 -2.54 14.35 -12.93
C GLY A 120 -2.28 15.08 -11.61
N GLY A 121 -2.36 16.41 -11.57
CA GLY A 121 -1.95 17.21 -10.41
C GLY A 121 -2.91 17.30 -9.22
N GLY A 122 -4.05 16.59 -9.25
CA GLY A 122 -5.05 16.62 -8.18
C GLY A 122 -4.62 15.84 -6.92
N ALA A 123 -5.22 16.16 -5.77
CA ALA A 123 -4.97 15.40 -4.54
C ALA A 123 -5.38 13.93 -4.71
N GLY A 124 -4.50 13.01 -4.34
CA GLY A 124 -4.72 11.57 -4.51
C GLY A 124 -4.51 11.05 -5.94
N ASN A 125 -4.25 11.93 -6.91
CA ASN A 125 -3.93 11.50 -8.26
C ASN A 125 -2.51 10.95 -8.33
N TRP A 126 -2.38 9.96 -9.20
CA TRP A 126 -1.14 9.28 -9.50
C TRP A 126 -0.25 10.14 -10.40
N GLN A 127 1.05 10.02 -10.22
CA GLN A 127 2.05 10.78 -10.95
C GLN A 127 2.86 9.87 -11.87
N LEU A 128 3.11 10.34 -13.10
CA LEU A 128 4.08 9.73 -14.02
C LEU A 128 5.50 10.18 -13.63
N ASN A 129 6.50 9.40 -14.04
CA ASN A 129 7.91 9.60 -13.70
C ASN A 129 8.18 9.74 -12.19
N ALA A 130 7.41 9.02 -11.37
CA ALA A 130 7.41 9.17 -9.92
C ALA A 130 7.12 7.86 -9.21
N VAL A 131 7.53 7.80 -7.93
CA VAL A 131 7.10 6.75 -7.01
C VAL A 131 5.76 7.17 -6.42
N ASN A 132 4.76 6.30 -6.58
CA ASN A 132 3.45 6.43 -5.98
C ASN A 132 3.33 5.42 -4.85
N ILE A 133 2.58 5.79 -3.81
CA ILE A 133 2.30 4.91 -2.68
C ILE A 133 0.81 4.62 -2.71
N PHE A 134 0.44 3.36 -2.54
CA PHE A 134 -0.96 2.96 -2.46
C PHE A 134 -1.20 2.17 -1.19
N GLY A 135 -2.30 2.44 -0.51
CA GLY A 135 -2.80 1.57 0.54
C GLY A 135 -3.66 0.46 -0.06
N PHE A 136 -3.70 -0.71 0.57
CA PHE A 136 -4.56 -1.79 0.16
C PHE A 136 -5.09 -2.58 1.36
N ARG A 137 -6.15 -3.34 1.11
CA ARG A 137 -6.59 -4.42 1.98
C ARG A 137 -6.74 -5.69 1.17
N PHE A 138 -6.54 -6.82 1.83
CA PHE A 138 -6.79 -8.13 1.25
C PHE A 138 -7.19 -9.12 2.34
N ARG A 139 -7.86 -10.19 1.95
CA ARG A 139 -8.26 -11.25 2.86
C ARG A 139 -7.37 -12.46 2.63
N SER A 140 -6.75 -12.91 3.71
CA SER A 140 -5.86 -14.06 3.70
C SER A 140 -5.91 -14.79 5.05
N PRO A 141 -5.57 -16.09 5.13
CA PRO A 141 -5.40 -16.75 6.40
C PRO A 141 -4.31 -16.09 7.26
N SER A 142 -4.60 -15.86 8.55
CA SER A 142 -3.55 -15.42 9.47
C SER A 142 -2.49 -16.51 9.64
N ASN A 143 -1.23 -16.23 9.31
CA ASN A 143 -0.05 -17.04 9.69
C ASN A 143 -0.23 -18.57 9.49
N GLY A 144 -0.65 -18.99 8.29
CA GLY A 144 -0.80 -20.43 7.97
C GLY A 144 -2.00 -21.12 8.64
N GLY A 145 -2.89 -20.36 9.28
CA GLY A 145 -4.17 -20.85 9.80
C GLY A 145 -5.22 -21.05 8.70
N THR A 146 -6.42 -21.47 9.10
CA THR A 146 -7.57 -21.63 8.18
C THR A 146 -8.56 -20.46 8.26
N SER A 147 -8.46 -19.64 9.32
CA SER A 147 -9.30 -18.47 9.51
C SER A 147 -8.83 -17.29 8.66
N GLN A 148 -9.71 -16.89 7.74
CA GLN A 148 -9.48 -15.75 6.86
C GLN A 148 -9.67 -14.44 7.62
N VAL A 149 -8.65 -13.59 7.65
CA VAL A 149 -8.68 -12.27 8.27
C VAL A 149 -8.34 -11.19 7.24
N ILE A 150 -8.73 -9.95 7.50
CA ILE A 150 -8.38 -8.81 6.64
C ILE A 150 -7.02 -8.28 7.06
N HIS A 151 -6.12 -8.19 6.10
CA HIS A 151 -4.84 -7.52 6.23
C HIS A 151 -4.92 -6.15 5.54
N TYR A 152 -4.14 -5.21 6.05
CA TYR A 152 -3.99 -3.85 5.59
C TYR A 152 -2.53 -3.68 5.20
N GLY A 153 -2.25 -2.84 4.23
CA GLY A 153 -0.91 -2.74 3.72
C GLY A 153 -0.72 -1.51 2.88
N TYR A 154 0.52 -1.25 2.54
CA TYR A 154 0.83 -0.28 1.50
C TYR A 154 1.91 -0.83 0.58
N GLY A 155 1.90 -0.34 -0.64
CA GLY A 155 2.91 -0.64 -1.64
C GLY A 155 3.51 0.61 -2.22
N ARG A 156 4.70 0.45 -2.80
CA ARG A 156 5.42 1.50 -3.54
C ARG A 156 5.59 1.03 -4.96
N ILE A 157 5.21 1.87 -5.91
CA ILE A 157 5.29 1.57 -7.34
C ILE A 157 5.84 2.77 -8.07
N PHE A 158 6.92 2.55 -8.83
CA PHE A 158 7.42 3.55 -9.76
C PHE A 158 6.61 3.48 -11.03
N ILE A 159 6.18 4.63 -11.54
CA ILE A 159 5.54 4.75 -12.85
C ILE A 159 6.43 5.65 -13.71
N GLY A 160 6.77 5.20 -14.91
CA GLY A 160 7.58 5.89 -15.89
C GLY A 160 6.78 6.93 -16.68
N ALA A 161 7.15 7.11 -17.94
CA ALA A 161 6.57 8.14 -18.80
C ALA A 161 5.13 7.82 -19.22
N THR A 162 4.71 6.55 -19.14
CA THR A 162 3.35 6.12 -19.42
C THR A 162 2.84 5.18 -18.31
N PRO A 163 1.51 5.07 -18.11
CA PRO A 163 0.94 4.17 -17.12
C PRO A 163 1.35 2.70 -17.27
N GLY A 164 1.65 2.26 -18.50
CA GLY A 164 2.13 0.89 -18.80
C GLY A 164 3.60 0.65 -18.47
N GLN A 165 4.36 1.70 -18.17
CA GLN A 165 5.73 1.59 -17.67
C GLN A 165 5.69 1.66 -16.16
N PHE A 166 5.46 0.55 -15.47
CA PHE A 166 5.47 0.54 -14.00
C PHE A 166 6.43 -0.49 -13.44
N ARG A 167 6.87 -0.28 -12.20
CA ARG A 167 7.71 -1.22 -11.46
C ARG A 167 7.26 -1.25 -10.02
N LEU A 168 6.74 -2.38 -9.56
CA LEU A 168 6.39 -2.58 -8.15
C LEU A 168 7.70 -2.72 -7.37
N LEU A 169 7.91 -1.81 -6.42
CA LEU A 169 9.16 -1.67 -5.65
C LEU A 169 9.07 -2.39 -4.30
N GLU A 170 7.91 -2.29 -3.66
CA GLU A 170 7.70 -2.78 -2.31
C GLU A 170 6.24 -3.10 -2.04
N LEU A 171 6.01 -4.11 -1.22
CA LEU A 171 4.76 -4.33 -0.49
C LEU A 171 5.06 -4.52 0.99
N SER A 172 4.30 -3.84 1.85
CA SER A 172 4.39 -3.92 3.30
C SER A 172 3.00 -4.12 3.90
N TYR A 173 2.80 -5.11 4.77
CA TYR A 173 1.50 -5.37 5.41
C TYR A 173 1.66 -5.95 6.82
N GLN A 174 0.61 -5.86 7.66
CA GLN A 174 0.67 -6.47 8.99
C GLN A 174 0.49 -8.00 8.94
N ASP A 175 1.32 -8.71 9.68
CA ASP A 175 1.32 -10.16 9.79
C ASP A 175 0.13 -10.68 10.64
N THR A 176 -0.24 -9.93 11.67
CA THR A 176 -1.48 -10.17 12.43
C THR A 176 -2.61 -9.34 11.83
N GLY A 177 -3.52 -9.99 11.09
CA GLY A 177 -4.66 -9.33 10.45
C GLY A 177 -5.46 -8.43 11.40
N GLY A 178 -6.06 -7.38 10.83
CA GLY A 178 -6.91 -6.41 11.54
C GLY A 178 -6.19 -5.20 12.14
N ALA A 179 -4.87 -5.22 12.34
CA ALA A 179 -4.13 -4.07 12.86
C ALA A 179 -3.92 -2.96 11.81
N ALA A 180 -3.96 -1.69 12.22
CA ALA A 180 -3.63 -0.58 11.33
C ALA A 180 -2.13 -0.53 10.99
N LEU A 181 -1.79 -0.08 9.78
CA LEU A 181 -0.41 0.10 9.34
C LEU A 181 -0.17 1.54 8.90
N THR A 182 0.87 2.17 9.45
CA THR A 182 1.30 3.51 9.00
C THR A 182 2.29 3.37 7.86
N VAL A 183 2.08 4.14 6.80
CA VAL A 183 3.05 4.27 5.69
C VAL A 183 4.31 4.92 6.24
N VAL A 184 5.40 4.16 6.30
CA VAL A 184 6.70 4.68 6.75
C VAL A 184 7.51 5.25 5.59
N PRO A 185 8.41 6.22 5.85
CA PRO A 185 9.29 6.76 4.84
C PRO A 185 10.17 5.70 4.17
N GLY A 186 10.49 5.93 2.90
CA GLY A 186 11.25 4.96 2.12
C GLY A 186 12.67 4.76 2.65
N PRO A 187 13.36 3.66 2.29
CA PRO A 187 14.72 3.37 2.75
C PRO A 187 15.76 4.49 2.51
N GLY A 188 15.49 5.45 1.60
CA GLY A 188 16.34 6.63 1.37
C GLY A 188 15.95 7.91 2.13
N ALA A 189 14.79 7.95 2.78
CA ALA A 189 14.25 9.15 3.44
C ALA A 189 14.70 9.31 4.90
N LEU A 190 15.02 8.20 5.57
CA LEU A 190 15.45 8.21 6.98
C LEU A 190 16.86 8.79 7.18
N THR A 191 17.70 8.80 6.13
CA THR A 191 19.07 9.33 6.19
C THR A 191 19.14 10.86 6.38
N VAL A 192 18.08 11.60 6.07
CA VAL A 192 18.10 13.08 6.14
C VAL A 192 17.77 13.61 7.55
N MET A 193 17.07 12.85 8.40
CA MET A 193 16.66 13.32 9.73
C MET A 193 17.70 13.14 10.85
N VAL A 194 18.81 12.44 10.60
CA VAL A 194 19.90 12.27 11.60
C VAL A 194 21.00 13.35 11.45
N GLY A 195 20.91 14.22 10.43
CA GLY A 195 21.97 15.18 10.08
C GLY A 195 21.91 16.58 10.71
N VAL A 196 20.90 16.94 11.51
CA VAL A 196 20.75 18.31 12.06
C VAL A 196 20.80 18.30 13.60
N ALA A 197 21.93 17.88 14.16
CA ALA A 197 22.25 18.09 15.56
C ALA A 197 23.77 18.20 15.75
N GLY A 198 24.40 19.25 15.19
CA GLY A 198 25.83 19.44 15.42
C GLY A 198 26.56 20.41 14.52
N LEU A 199 26.10 21.66 14.40
CA LEU A 199 26.96 22.74 13.89
C LEU A 199 26.97 23.92 14.85
N GLY A 200 28.05 23.99 15.63
CA GLY A 200 28.78 25.26 15.76
C GLY A 200 28.52 26.14 16.98
N ARG A 201 28.46 25.58 18.20
CA ARG A 201 28.70 26.38 19.42
C ARG A 201 30.20 26.51 19.63
N GLY A 202 30.82 27.57 19.11
CA GLY A 202 32.25 27.78 19.38
C GLY A 202 32.88 28.99 18.70
N ARG A 203 32.74 30.18 19.30
CA ARG A 203 33.87 31.12 19.44
C ARG A 203 33.57 32.22 20.46
N ARG A 204 34.10 32.07 21.68
CA ARG A 204 34.38 33.22 22.56
C ARG A 204 35.67 32.93 23.32
N ARG A 205 36.49 33.98 23.45
CA ARG A 205 37.78 34.13 24.15
C ARG A 205 39.01 33.97 23.24
N ARG A 206 39.56 35.09 22.76
CA ARG A 206 40.59 35.84 23.46
C ARG A 206 40.30 37.33 23.32
#